data_AF-A0A4V5PP41-F1
#
_entry.id   AF-A0A4V5PP41-F1
#
_cell.length_a   1.000
_cell.length_b   1.000
_cell.length_c   1.000
_cell.angle_alpha   90.00
_cell.angle_beta   90.00
_cell.angle_gamma   90.00
#
_symmetry.space_group_name_H-M   'P 1'
#
loop_
_entity.id
_entity.type
_entity.pdbx_description
1 polymer ?
#
loop_
_entity_poly.entity_id
_entity_poly.type
_entity_poly.pdbx_seq_one_letter_code
_entity_poly.pdbx_strand_id
1 'polypeptide(L)'
;MRWNLPNTLTVLRLIAAPGVAVMFLYFARPWADWFALTLFIGAAVTDWFDGYLARAWKQESKFGAMLDPIADKAMVVIALVVITGYSGMNPWLILPATVILFREVFVSGLREFIGADAGKLKVTKLAKWKTTAQMVAIAILFLGTGLNYLETGRAPRAGEGNLPNFASLADLANHVGLALIWVAAVLTAITGWDYFRKALPFLRDHKDS
;
A
#
# COMPACT_ATOMS: atom_id res chain seq x y z
N MET A 1 -7.19 27.09 -11.20
CA MET A 1 -7.47 25.80 -10.52
C MET A 1 -8.36 26.08 -9.32
N ARG A 2 -9.55 25.46 -9.21
CA ARG A 2 -10.36 25.55 -7.97
C ARG A 2 -9.87 24.46 -7.03
N TRP A 3 -9.25 24.87 -5.93
CA TRP A 3 -8.82 23.96 -4.87
C TRP A 3 -10.07 23.50 -4.12
N ASN A 4 -10.41 22.22 -4.24
CA ASN A 4 -11.47 21.60 -3.47
C ASN A 4 -10.84 20.76 -2.36
N LEU A 5 -11.54 20.62 -1.23
CA LEU A 5 -11.05 19.87 -0.08
C LEU A 5 -10.53 18.44 -0.43
N PRO A 6 -11.19 17.66 -1.32
CA PRO A 6 -10.66 16.36 -1.75
C PRO A 6 -9.29 16.45 -2.44
N ASN A 7 -9.07 17.46 -3.29
CA ASN A 7 -7.81 17.61 -4.01
C ASN A 7 -6.64 17.94 -3.05
N THR A 8 -6.91 18.78 -2.05
CA THR A 8 -5.91 19.09 -1.03
C THR A 8 -5.54 17.83 -0.24
N LEU A 9 -6.52 16.97 0.09
CA LEU A 9 -6.27 15.71 0.79
C LEU A 9 -5.43 14.72 -0.05
N THR A 10 -5.72 14.58 -1.35
CA THR A 10 -4.90 13.75 -2.26
C THR A 10 -3.45 14.24 -2.35
N VAL A 11 -3.24 15.55 -2.49
CA VAL A 11 -1.89 16.14 -2.53
C VAL A 11 -1.16 15.96 -1.19
N LEU A 12 -1.85 16.14 -0.08
CA LEU A 12 -1.30 15.87 1.25
C LEU A 12 -0.89 14.40 1.40
N ARG A 13 -1.68 13.44 0.89
CA ARG A 13 -1.31 12.02 0.89
C ARG A 13 -0.05 11.76 0.07
N LEU A 14 0.04 12.37 -1.12
CA LEU A 14 1.21 12.23 -1.98
C LEU A 14 2.50 12.73 -1.30
N ILE A 15 2.40 13.80 -0.50
CA ILE A 15 3.52 14.33 0.31
C ILE A 15 3.75 13.49 1.57
N ALA A 16 2.69 12.96 2.18
CA ALA A 16 2.78 12.11 3.36
C ALA A 16 3.49 10.78 3.05
N ALA A 17 3.34 10.25 1.84
CA ALA A 17 3.98 8.99 1.43
C ALA A 17 5.51 9.00 1.63
N PRO A 18 6.30 9.92 1.04
CA PRO A 18 7.72 10.06 1.35
C PRO A 18 7.96 10.53 2.79
N GLY A 19 7.01 11.26 3.38
CA GLY A 19 7.02 11.61 4.80
C GLY A 19 7.22 10.43 5.74
N VAL A 20 6.60 9.26 5.43
CA VAL A 20 6.79 8.01 6.21
C VAL A 20 8.27 7.63 6.29
N ALA A 21 8.98 7.64 5.16
CA ALA A 21 10.41 7.32 5.12
C ALA A 21 11.26 8.39 5.82
N VAL A 22 10.90 9.67 5.64
CA VAL A 22 11.58 10.80 6.29
C VAL A 22 11.51 10.70 7.80
N MET A 23 10.42 10.19 8.38
CA MET A 23 10.33 10.00 9.84
C MET A 23 11.47 9.11 10.37
N PHE A 24 11.88 8.09 9.62
CA PHE A 24 12.98 7.21 10.02
C PHE A 24 14.38 7.77 9.75
N LEU A 25 14.49 8.86 9.00
CA LEU A 25 15.76 9.58 8.79
C LEU A 25 16.03 10.61 9.89
N TYR A 26 14.99 11.30 10.36
CA TYR A 26 15.15 12.42 11.31
C TYR A 26 14.83 12.07 12.76
N PHE A 27 14.01 11.04 13.01
CA PHE A 27 13.65 10.65 14.37
C PHE A 27 14.32 9.34 14.78
N ALA A 28 14.74 9.27 16.04
CA ALA A 28 15.19 8.03 16.65
C ALA A 28 13.99 7.11 16.93
N ARG A 29 14.22 5.80 16.84
CA ARG A 29 13.29 4.79 17.35
C ARG A 29 13.14 4.96 18.87
N PRO A 30 11.93 4.83 19.45
CA PRO A 30 10.68 4.35 18.86
C PRO A 30 9.80 5.44 18.23
N TRP A 31 10.11 6.72 18.43
CA TRP A 31 9.27 7.83 17.97
C TRP A 31 9.04 7.81 16.45
N ALA A 32 10.06 7.42 15.69
CA ALA A 32 9.94 7.23 14.24
C ALA A 32 8.85 6.22 13.85
N ASP A 33 8.70 5.10 14.57
CA ASP A 33 7.65 4.10 14.31
C ASP A 33 6.27 4.67 14.56
N TRP A 34 6.09 5.31 15.71
CA TRP A 34 4.80 5.88 16.10
C TRP A 34 4.37 7.01 15.18
N PHE A 35 5.31 7.86 14.75
CA PHE A 35 5.02 8.89 13.77
C PHE A 35 4.71 8.31 12.39
N ALA A 36 5.48 7.33 11.92
CA ALA A 36 5.21 6.65 10.65
C ALA A 36 3.84 5.94 10.65
N LEU A 37 3.52 5.22 11.73
CA LEU A 37 2.22 4.58 11.92
C LEU A 37 1.09 5.60 11.91
N THR A 38 1.23 6.69 12.67
CA THR A 38 0.22 7.75 12.77
C THR A 38 0.02 8.44 11.42
N LEU A 39 1.11 8.74 10.70
CA LEU A 39 1.06 9.34 9.38
C LEU A 39 0.38 8.41 8.36
N PHE A 40 0.72 7.12 8.39
CA PHE A 40 0.15 6.12 7.50
C PHE A 40 -1.35 5.90 7.76
N ILE A 41 -1.75 5.70 9.02
CA ILE A 41 -3.16 5.57 9.40
C ILE A 41 -3.93 6.84 9.07
N GLY A 42 -3.38 8.01 9.41
CA GLY A 42 -3.98 9.31 9.08
C GLY A 42 -4.23 9.47 7.58
N ALA A 43 -3.24 9.09 6.76
CA ALA A 43 -3.35 9.16 5.30
C ALA A 43 -4.33 8.13 4.71
N ALA A 44 -4.48 6.95 5.33
CA ALA A 44 -5.46 5.94 4.95
C ALA A 44 -6.89 6.37 5.33
N VAL A 45 -7.06 7.00 6.49
CA VAL A 45 -8.36 7.52 6.93
C VAL A 45 -8.78 8.72 6.08
N THR A 46 -7.84 9.60 5.71
CA THR A 46 -8.15 10.75 4.84
C THR A 46 -8.53 10.33 3.43
N ASP A 47 -8.02 9.20 2.91
CA ASP A 47 -8.47 8.57 1.65
C ASP A 47 -9.92 8.10 1.71
N TRP A 48 -10.27 7.44 2.81
CA TRP A 48 -11.65 7.02 2.95
C TRP A 48 -12.60 8.23 3.06
N PHE A 49 -12.15 9.29 3.76
CA PHE A 49 -12.92 10.51 3.93
C PHE A 49 -13.04 11.34 2.65
N ASP A 50 -11.96 11.51 1.86
CA ASP A 50 -12.00 12.25 0.60
C ASP A 50 -12.94 11.59 -0.42
N GLY A 51 -12.93 10.26 -0.51
CA GLY A 51 -13.79 9.51 -1.41
C GLY A 51 -15.25 9.57 -0.97
N TYR A 52 -15.51 9.62 0.34
CA TYR A 52 -16.85 9.86 0.86
C TYR A 52 -17.34 11.28 0.52
N LEU A 53 -16.49 12.29 0.76
CA LEU A 53 -16.84 13.69 0.60
C LEU A 53 -16.99 14.10 -0.86
N ALA A 54 -16.15 13.57 -1.75
CA ALA A 54 -16.24 13.76 -3.19
C ALA A 54 -17.58 13.25 -3.74
N ARG A 55 -18.02 12.06 -3.30
CA ARG A 55 -19.33 11.49 -3.64
C ARG A 55 -20.49 12.29 -3.06
N ALA A 56 -20.36 12.73 -1.81
CA ALA A 56 -21.40 13.49 -1.12
C ALA A 56 -21.61 14.90 -1.72
N TRP A 57 -20.52 15.57 -2.14
CA TRP A 57 -20.56 16.94 -2.63
C TRP A 57 -20.57 17.07 -4.16
N LYS A 58 -20.48 15.97 -4.91
CA LYS A 58 -20.37 15.96 -6.39
C LYS A 58 -19.24 16.86 -6.92
N GLN A 59 -18.19 17.06 -6.11
CA GLN A 59 -17.05 17.91 -6.44
C GLN A 59 -15.85 17.08 -6.91
N GLU A 60 -16.06 16.26 -7.94
CA GLU A 60 -14.98 15.50 -8.57
C GLU A 60 -14.23 16.39 -9.55
N SER A 61 -12.93 16.57 -9.33
CA SER A 61 -12.05 17.29 -10.25
C SER A 61 -11.23 16.30 -11.08
N LYS A 62 -11.02 16.61 -12.37
CA LYS A 62 -10.18 15.77 -13.26
C LYS A 62 -8.76 15.60 -12.72
N PHE A 63 -8.24 16.62 -12.04
CA PHE A 63 -6.90 16.62 -11.46
C PHE A 63 -6.80 15.69 -10.23
N GLY A 64 -7.73 15.79 -9.28
CA GLY A 64 -7.79 14.88 -8.14
C GLY A 64 -7.99 13.42 -8.56
N ALA A 65 -8.89 13.17 -9.53
CA ALA A 65 -9.14 11.83 -10.06
C ALA A 65 -7.90 11.21 -10.75
N MET A 66 -7.01 12.03 -11.29
CA MET A 66 -5.73 11.58 -11.86
C MET A 66 -4.70 11.28 -10.76
N LEU A 67 -4.62 12.11 -9.72
CA LEU A 67 -3.64 11.97 -8.65
C LEU A 67 -3.97 10.87 -7.64
N ASP A 68 -5.23 10.59 -7.37
CA ASP A 68 -5.67 9.60 -6.37
C ASP A 68 -5.01 8.21 -6.59
N PRO A 69 -5.08 7.61 -7.79
CA PRO A 69 -4.44 6.32 -8.05
C PRO A 69 -2.92 6.33 -7.93
N ILE A 70 -2.29 7.51 -8.06
CA ILE A 70 -0.84 7.68 -7.93
C ILE A 70 -0.48 7.76 -6.45
N ALA A 71 -1.20 8.59 -5.68
CA ALA A 71 -0.97 8.78 -4.25
C ALA A 71 -1.19 7.48 -3.46
N ASP A 72 -2.24 6.71 -3.78
CA ASP A 72 -2.52 5.41 -3.15
C ASP A 72 -1.37 4.42 -3.36
N LYS A 73 -0.90 4.26 -4.59
CA LYS A 73 0.22 3.36 -4.92
C LYS A 73 1.53 3.83 -4.28
N ALA A 74 1.82 5.13 -4.34
CA ALA A 74 3.04 5.68 -3.75
C ALA A 74 3.09 5.41 -2.24
N MET A 75 1.97 5.60 -1.53
CA MET A 75 1.87 5.34 -0.09
C MET A 75 2.17 3.88 0.24
N VAL A 76 1.52 2.95 -0.47
CA VAL A 76 1.75 1.51 -0.31
C VAL A 76 3.21 1.14 -0.57
N VAL A 77 3.76 1.59 -1.70
CA VAL A 77 5.10 1.20 -2.15
C VAL A 77 6.14 1.68 -1.14
N ILE A 78 6.05 2.94 -0.71
CA ILE A 78 6.99 3.51 0.25
C ILE A 78 6.84 2.84 1.61
N ALA A 79 5.61 2.57 2.07
CA ALA A 79 5.39 1.87 3.32
C ALA A 79 6.00 0.46 3.31
N LEU A 80 5.83 -0.31 2.22
CA LEU A 80 6.44 -1.64 2.09
C LEU A 80 7.97 -1.57 2.07
N VAL A 81 8.55 -0.61 1.35
CA VAL A 81 10.01 -0.41 1.31
C VAL A 81 10.56 -0.07 2.70
N VAL A 82 9.89 0.81 3.42
CA VAL A 82 10.28 1.18 4.79
C VAL A 82 10.17 -0.02 5.73
N ILE A 83 9.03 -0.72 5.75
CA ILE A 83 8.86 -1.87 6.64
C ILE A 83 9.87 -2.97 6.31
N THR A 84 10.10 -3.30 5.03
CA THR A 84 11.09 -4.31 4.63
C THR A 84 12.53 -3.89 4.93
N GLY A 85 12.85 -2.61 4.79
CA GLY A 85 14.18 -2.08 5.13
C GLY A 85 14.47 -2.13 6.64
N TYR A 86 13.47 -1.89 7.49
CA TYR A 86 13.65 -1.81 8.94
C TYR A 86 13.24 -3.07 9.72
N SER A 87 12.45 -3.98 9.17
CA SER A 87 12.09 -5.27 9.81
C SER A 87 13.16 -6.34 9.62
N GLY A 88 14.31 -5.96 9.05
CA GLY A 88 15.34 -6.85 8.57
C GLY A 88 14.94 -7.63 7.32
N MET A 89 15.93 -8.23 6.66
CA MET A 89 15.72 -9.00 5.43
C MET A 89 15.00 -10.34 5.70
N ASN A 90 13.81 -10.30 6.30
CA ASN A 90 12.99 -11.45 6.59
C ASN A 90 12.32 -11.92 5.29
N PRO A 91 12.65 -13.13 4.78
CA PRO A 91 12.08 -13.65 3.53
C PRO A 91 10.55 -13.72 3.56
N TRP A 92 9.95 -13.96 4.73
CA TRP A 92 8.50 -14.06 4.91
C TRP A 92 7.77 -12.73 4.67
N LEU A 93 8.45 -11.60 4.79
CA LEU A 93 7.92 -10.29 4.46
C LEU A 93 8.33 -9.85 3.04
N ILE A 94 9.57 -10.13 2.64
CA ILE A 94 10.10 -9.72 1.33
C ILE A 94 9.34 -10.39 0.18
N LEU A 95 9.03 -11.69 0.29
CA LEU A 95 8.31 -12.41 -0.76
C LEU A 95 6.93 -11.80 -1.07
N PRO A 96 6.00 -11.64 -0.10
CA PRO A 96 4.71 -11.03 -0.37
C PRO A 96 4.84 -9.57 -0.80
N ALA A 97 5.77 -8.79 -0.21
CA ALA A 97 6.02 -7.41 -0.63
C ALA A 97 6.45 -7.34 -2.11
N THR A 98 7.35 -8.24 -2.55
CA THR A 98 7.81 -8.29 -3.95
C THR A 98 6.67 -8.59 -4.91
N VAL A 99 5.79 -9.55 -4.57
CA VAL A 99 4.60 -9.87 -5.38
C VAL A 99 3.68 -8.65 -5.51
N ILE A 100 3.46 -7.93 -4.42
CA ILE A 100 2.63 -6.72 -4.41
C ILE A 100 3.25 -5.63 -5.29
N LEU A 101 4.54 -5.32 -5.09
CA LEU A 101 5.26 -4.30 -5.85
C LEU A 101 5.30 -4.61 -7.35
N PHE A 102 5.66 -5.85 -7.71
CA PHE A 102 5.68 -6.30 -9.10
C PHE A 102 4.31 -6.07 -9.76
N ARG A 103 3.23 -6.50 -9.11
CA ARG A 103 1.88 -6.36 -9.63
C ARG A 103 1.46 -4.90 -9.75
N GLU A 104 1.74 -4.05 -8.76
CA GLU A 104 1.37 -2.63 -8.81
C GLU A 104 2.05 -1.92 -9.98
N VAL A 105 3.31 -2.22 -10.27
CA VAL A 105 4.00 -1.70 -11.47
C VAL A 105 3.43 -2.31 -12.75
N PHE A 106 3.30 -3.63 -12.81
CA PHE A 106 2.85 -4.37 -14.00
C PHE A 106 1.44 -3.97 -14.46
N VAL A 107 0.46 -3.95 -13.54
CA VAL A 107 -0.92 -3.57 -13.86
C VAL A 107 -1.01 -2.08 -14.22
N SER A 108 -0.17 -1.23 -13.63
CA SER A 108 -0.11 0.20 -14.00
C SER A 108 0.39 0.37 -15.43
N GLY A 109 1.49 -0.29 -15.79
CA GLY A 109 2.04 -0.25 -17.15
C GLY A 109 1.05 -0.81 -18.19
N LEU A 110 0.38 -1.92 -17.88
CA LEU A 110 -0.68 -2.46 -18.75
C LEU A 110 -1.85 -1.47 -18.92
N ARG A 111 -2.27 -0.82 -17.83
CA ARG A 111 -3.36 0.16 -17.88
C ARG A 111 -3.00 1.38 -18.71
N GLU A 112 -1.76 1.84 -18.60
CA GLU A 112 -1.22 2.94 -19.40
C GLU A 112 -1.14 2.56 -20.89
N PHE A 113 -0.64 1.36 -21.21
CA PHE A 113 -0.56 0.87 -22.57
C PHE A 113 -1.92 0.76 -23.27
N ILE A 114 -2.94 0.21 -22.59
CA ILE A 114 -4.30 0.05 -23.14
C ILE A 114 -5.01 1.41 -23.28
N GLY A 115 -4.55 2.45 -22.57
CA GLY A 115 -5.06 3.80 -22.68
C GLY A 115 -6.55 3.93 -22.31
N ALA A 116 -7.32 4.59 -23.18
CA ALA A 116 -8.73 4.92 -22.92
C ALA A 116 -9.62 3.69 -22.71
N ASP A 117 -9.27 2.55 -23.32
CA ASP A 117 -10.04 1.31 -23.21
C ASP A 117 -9.82 0.59 -21.88
N ALA A 118 -8.80 0.96 -21.12
CA ALA A 118 -8.53 0.34 -19.83
C ALA A 118 -9.66 0.59 -18.81
N GLY A 119 -10.44 1.68 -18.99
CA GLY A 119 -11.64 1.96 -18.20
C GLY A 119 -12.78 0.96 -18.42
N LYS A 120 -12.79 0.21 -19.53
CA LYS A 120 -13.79 -0.83 -19.83
C LYS A 120 -13.52 -2.13 -19.08
N LEU A 121 -12.31 -2.30 -18.54
CA LEU A 121 -11.92 -3.48 -17.77
C LEU A 121 -12.59 -3.44 -16.39
N LYS A 122 -13.71 -4.17 -16.27
CA LYS A 122 -14.47 -4.26 -15.01
C LYS A 122 -13.58 -4.76 -13.88
N VAL A 123 -13.45 -3.91 -12.86
CA VAL A 123 -12.77 -4.21 -11.60
C VAL A 123 -13.58 -5.25 -10.83
N THR A 124 -12.93 -6.34 -10.39
CA THR A 124 -13.57 -7.38 -9.58
C THR A 124 -13.74 -6.92 -8.13
N LYS A 125 -14.75 -7.47 -7.43
CA LYS A 125 -14.92 -7.22 -5.99
C LYS A 125 -13.67 -7.63 -5.19
N LEU A 126 -12.95 -8.66 -5.64
CA LEU A 126 -11.66 -9.10 -5.08
C LEU A 126 -10.61 -7.98 -5.06
N ALA A 127 -10.61 -7.10 -6.06
CA ALA A 127 -9.68 -5.98 -6.10
C ALA A 127 -9.98 -4.87 -5.08
N LYS A 128 -11.18 -4.84 -4.49
CA LYS A 128 -11.48 -3.98 -3.34
C LYS A 128 -10.98 -4.59 -2.03
N TRP A 129 -11.17 -5.90 -1.87
CA TRP A 129 -10.70 -6.61 -0.67
C TRP A 129 -9.17 -6.64 -0.58
N LYS A 130 -8.45 -6.72 -1.71
CA LYS A 130 -6.98 -6.70 -1.71
C LYS A 130 -6.43 -5.41 -1.09
N THR A 131 -7.00 -4.25 -1.42
CA THR A 131 -6.46 -2.95 -0.97
C THR A 131 -6.72 -2.76 0.51
N THR A 132 -7.92 -3.09 0.98
CA THR A 132 -8.23 -3.09 2.42
C THR A 132 -7.30 -4.04 3.18
N ALA A 133 -7.13 -5.29 2.71
CA ALA A 133 -6.24 -6.25 3.35
C ALA A 133 -4.79 -5.73 3.41
N GLN A 134 -4.31 -5.09 2.35
CA GLN A 134 -2.96 -4.56 2.27
C GLN A 134 -2.74 -3.35 3.19
N MET A 135 -3.67 -2.40 3.22
CA MET A 135 -3.59 -1.23 4.11
C MET A 135 -3.64 -1.65 5.57
N VAL A 136 -4.51 -2.60 5.92
CA VAL A 136 -4.61 -3.14 7.29
C VAL A 136 -3.34 -3.92 7.65
N ALA A 137 -2.80 -4.74 6.74
CA ALA A 137 -1.55 -5.47 6.96
C ALA A 137 -0.39 -4.52 7.28
N ILE A 138 -0.21 -3.48 6.46
CA ILE A 138 0.86 -2.49 6.63
C ILE A 138 0.72 -1.74 7.96
N ALA A 139 -0.50 -1.33 8.33
CA ALA A 139 -0.75 -0.65 9.60
C ALA A 139 -0.42 -1.55 10.81
N ILE A 140 -0.82 -2.83 10.76
CA ILE A 140 -0.54 -3.80 11.83
C ILE A 140 0.96 -4.12 11.91
N LEU A 141 1.67 -4.18 10.77
CA LEU A 141 3.12 -4.38 10.76
C LEU A 141 3.86 -3.19 11.38
N PHE A 142 3.48 -1.95 11.06
CA PHE A 142 4.05 -0.76 11.74
C PHE A 142 3.74 -0.74 13.25
N LEU A 143 2.54 -1.19 13.64
CA LEU A 143 2.18 -1.33 15.05
C LEU A 143 3.06 -2.39 15.74
N GLY A 144 3.26 -3.54 15.09
CA GLY A 144 4.11 -4.62 15.58
C GLY A 144 5.58 -4.18 15.75
N THR A 145 6.13 -3.39 14.83
CA THR A 145 7.49 -2.84 14.97
C THR A 145 7.60 -1.85 16.12
N GLY A 146 6.61 -0.98 16.29
CA GLY A 146 6.56 -0.02 17.40
C GLY A 146 6.43 -0.70 18.78
N LEU A 147 5.56 -1.71 18.88
CA LEU A 147 5.38 -2.51 20.11
C LEU A 147 6.63 -3.33 20.44
N ASN A 148 7.28 -3.94 19.44
CA ASN A 148 8.47 -4.76 19.67
C ASN A 148 9.61 -3.94 20.26
N TYR A 149 9.76 -2.68 19.85
CA TYR A 149 10.75 -1.78 20.44
C TYR A 149 10.43 -1.46 21.91
N LEU A 150 9.15 -1.26 22.27
CA LEU A 150 8.74 -1.02 23.66
C LEU A 150 9.05 -2.22 24.56
N GLU A 151 8.90 -3.45 24.04
CA GLU A 151 9.12 -4.68 24.78
C GLU A 151 10.61 -5.07 24.88
N THR A 152 11.38 -4.91 23.81
CA THR A 152 12.78 -5.39 23.74
C THR A 152 13.82 -4.29 23.91
N GLY A 153 13.43 -3.02 23.87
CA GLY A 153 14.33 -1.86 23.99
C GLY A 153 15.33 -1.70 22.85
N ARG A 154 15.19 -2.46 21.75
CA ARG A 154 16.08 -2.43 20.59
C ARG A 154 15.30 -2.53 19.29
N ALA A 155 15.84 -1.94 18.22
CA ALA A 155 15.26 -2.07 16.89
C ALA A 155 15.51 -3.49 16.33
N PRO A 156 14.59 -4.04 15.52
CA PRO A 156 14.83 -5.31 14.80
C PRO A 156 16.11 -5.20 13.97
N ARG A 157 17.05 -6.12 14.16
CA ARG A 157 18.29 -6.10 13.36
C ARG A 157 18.04 -6.74 12.00
N ALA A 158 18.70 -6.20 10.98
CA ALA A 158 18.70 -6.82 9.67
C ALA A 158 19.26 -8.25 9.74
N GLY A 159 18.40 -9.25 9.50
CA GLY A 159 18.74 -10.67 9.55
C GLY A 159 18.31 -11.41 10.82
N GLU A 160 17.71 -10.74 11.82
CA GLU A 160 16.97 -11.42 12.91
C GLU A 160 15.63 -11.96 12.37
N GLY A 161 15.70 -12.95 11.48
CA GLY A 161 14.57 -13.61 10.84
C GLY A 161 13.93 -14.71 11.68
N ASN A 162 13.93 -14.56 13.01
CA ASN A 162 13.21 -15.51 13.84
C ASN A 162 11.71 -15.32 13.64
N LEU A 163 10.98 -16.42 13.45
CA LEU A 163 9.53 -16.40 13.62
C LEU A 163 9.28 -15.82 15.02
N PRO A 164 8.47 -14.76 15.15
CA PRO A 164 8.16 -14.24 16.48
C PRO A 164 7.60 -15.39 17.33
N ASN A 165 7.81 -15.40 18.65
CA ASN A 165 7.15 -16.39 19.49
C ASN A 165 5.76 -15.86 19.84
N PHE A 166 4.75 -16.66 20.17
CA PHE A 166 3.46 -16.10 20.64
C PHE A 166 3.52 -15.55 22.08
N ALA A 167 4.66 -14.98 22.48
CA ALA A 167 4.95 -14.60 23.85
C ALA A 167 4.51 -13.17 24.18
N SER A 168 4.33 -12.31 23.17
CA SER A 168 4.04 -10.89 23.39
C SER A 168 2.98 -10.30 22.44
N LEU A 169 2.49 -9.11 22.78
CA LEU A 169 1.52 -8.39 21.94
C LEU A 169 2.17 -7.92 20.64
N ALA A 170 3.45 -7.53 20.68
CA ALA A 170 4.21 -7.20 19.47
C ALA A 170 4.32 -8.40 18.54
N ASP A 171 4.61 -9.58 19.09
CA ASP A 171 4.75 -10.79 18.29
C ASP A 171 3.43 -11.21 17.66
N LEU A 172 2.31 -11.09 18.39
CA LEU A 172 0.98 -11.33 17.84
C LEU A 172 0.65 -10.35 16.71
N ALA A 173 0.92 -9.06 16.89
CA ALA A 173 0.75 -8.06 15.84
C ALA A 173 1.60 -8.38 14.61
N ASN A 174 2.87 -8.76 14.77
CA ASN A 174 3.74 -9.14 13.67
C ASN A 174 3.23 -10.37 12.91
N HIS A 175 2.74 -11.40 13.60
CA HIS A 175 2.14 -12.57 12.93
C HIS A 175 0.86 -12.24 12.17
N VAL A 176 -0.03 -11.47 12.79
CA VAL A 176 -1.27 -11.04 12.14
C VAL A 176 -0.96 -10.19 10.92
N GLY A 177 -0.02 -9.25 11.03
CA GLY A 177 0.46 -8.42 9.93
C GLY A 177 1.09 -9.25 8.81
N LEU A 178 1.94 -10.23 9.13
CA LEU A 178 2.53 -11.16 8.17
C LEU A 178 1.46 -12.03 7.48
N ALA A 179 0.54 -12.61 8.24
CA ALA A 179 -0.55 -13.40 7.66
C ALA A 179 -1.41 -12.56 6.71
N LEU A 180 -1.76 -11.33 7.11
CA LEU A 180 -2.54 -10.42 6.28
C LEU A 180 -1.78 -9.96 5.03
N ILE A 181 -0.47 -9.72 5.11
CA ILE A 181 0.29 -9.33 3.91
C ILE A 181 0.40 -10.49 2.92
N TRP A 182 0.47 -11.74 3.40
CA TRP A 182 0.39 -12.92 2.54
C TRP A 182 -0.97 -13.06 1.88
N VAL A 183 -2.06 -12.87 2.64
CA VAL A 183 -3.42 -12.83 2.08
C VAL A 183 -3.53 -11.72 1.02
N ALA A 184 -3.02 -10.52 1.31
CA ALA A 184 -2.99 -9.41 0.38
C ALA A 184 -2.16 -9.73 -0.89
N ALA A 185 -1.01 -10.38 -0.75
CA ALA A 185 -0.17 -10.79 -1.86
C ALA A 185 -0.87 -11.82 -2.77
N VAL A 186 -1.55 -12.83 -2.18
CA VAL A 186 -2.33 -13.82 -2.94
C VAL A 186 -3.48 -13.15 -3.69
N LEU A 187 -4.26 -12.30 -3.02
CA LEU A 187 -5.35 -11.54 -3.66
C LEU A 187 -4.80 -10.63 -4.77
N THR A 188 -3.64 -10.02 -4.55
CA THR A 188 -2.98 -9.17 -5.51
C THR A 188 -2.51 -9.95 -6.73
N ALA A 189 -1.94 -11.14 -6.56
CA ALA A 189 -1.56 -12.03 -7.66
C ALA A 189 -2.77 -12.49 -8.47
N ILE A 190 -3.84 -12.94 -7.81
CA ILE A 190 -5.09 -13.38 -8.47
C ILE A 190 -5.68 -12.23 -9.29
N THR A 191 -5.77 -11.03 -8.71
CA THR A 191 -6.35 -9.87 -9.40
C THR A 191 -5.45 -9.35 -10.52
N GLY A 192 -4.12 -9.46 -10.37
CA GLY A 192 -3.16 -9.13 -11.43
C GLY A 192 -3.31 -10.07 -12.63
N TRP A 193 -3.44 -11.37 -12.37
CA TRP A 193 -3.66 -12.37 -13.41
C TRP A 193 -5.00 -12.21 -14.12
N ASP A 194 -6.08 -11.94 -13.37
CA ASP A 194 -7.40 -11.63 -13.95
C ASP A 194 -7.35 -10.39 -14.85
N TYR A 195 -6.66 -9.33 -14.41
CA TYR A 195 -6.47 -8.13 -15.22
C TYR A 195 -5.68 -8.43 -16.50
N PHE A 196 -4.57 -9.17 -16.40
CA PHE A 196 -3.74 -9.55 -17.55
C PHE A 196 -4.53 -10.36 -18.59
N ARG A 197 -5.33 -11.34 -18.13
CA ARG A 197 -6.20 -12.12 -19.03
C ARG A 197 -7.20 -11.25 -19.79
N LYS A 198 -7.79 -10.27 -19.11
CA LYS A 198 -8.73 -9.31 -19.73
C LYS A 198 -8.04 -8.29 -20.64
N ALA A 199 -6.77 -7.99 -20.38
CA ALA A 199 -5.93 -7.15 -21.22
C ALA A 199 -5.44 -7.86 -22.49
N LEU A 200 -5.27 -9.18 -22.45
CA LEU A 200 -4.70 -9.97 -23.54
C LEU A 200 -5.35 -9.75 -24.93
N PRO A 201 -6.68 -9.60 -25.07
CA PRO A 201 -7.30 -9.28 -26.36
C PRO A 201 -6.86 -7.93 -26.95
N PHE A 202 -6.54 -6.95 -26.11
CA PHE A 202 -6.06 -5.63 -26.53
C PHE A 202 -4.56 -5.63 -26.90
N LEU A 203 -3.83 -6.66 -26.48
CA LEU A 203 -2.40 -6.84 -26.77
C LEU A 203 -2.16 -7.66 -28.05
N ARG A 204 -3.21 -8.25 -28.62
CA ARG A 204 -3.10 -9.00 -29.87
C ARG A 204 -3.26 -8.02 -31.02
N ASP A 205 -2.27 -7.95 -31.89
CA ASP A 205 -2.40 -7.24 -33.16
C ASP A 205 -3.65 -7.77 -33.88
N HIS A 206 -4.56 -6.87 -34.24
CA HIS A 206 -5.46 -7.16 -35.35
C HIS A 206 -4.54 -7.35 -36.55
N LYS A 207 -4.40 -8.60 -37.02
CA LYS A 207 -3.82 -8.85 -38.33
C LYS A 207 -4.66 -8.07 -39.32
N ASP A 208 -4.14 -6.93 -39.77
CA ASP A 208 -4.63 -6.21 -40.92
C ASP A 208 -4.69 -7.21 -42.08
N SER A 209 -5.91 -7.53 -42.50
CA SER A 209 -6.25 -8.23 -43.73
C SER A 209 -6.72 -7.23 -44.77
#